data_AF-A0AAW9B715-F1
#
_entry.id   AF-A0AAW9B715-F1
#
_cell.length_a   1.000
_cell.length_b   1.000
_cell.length_c   1.000
_cell.angle_alpha   90.00
_cell.angle_beta   90.00
_cell.angle_gamma   90.00
#
_symmetry.space_group_name_H-M   'P 1'
#
loop_
_entity.id
_entity.type
_entity.pdbx_description
1 polymer ?
#
loop_
_entity_poly.entity_id
_entity_poly.type
_entity_poly.pdbx_seq_one_letter_code
_entity_poly.pdbx_strand_id
1 'polypeptide(L)' 'SHFGGQYDGMEHEHIRRSLDSALGRLSKRDQLLLTLFYQHELNLHEIALVLDLTPPRICQLHKQALKQLNQLMSS' A
#
# COMPACT_ATOMS: atom_id res chain seq x y z
N SER A 1 31.00 -2.21 -23.44
CA SER A 1 29.54 -2.09 -23.60
C SER A 1 28.81 -3.03 -22.66
N HIS A 2 27.79 -2.52 -21.97
CA HIS A 2 26.62 -3.25 -21.43
C HIS A 2 26.61 -3.94 -20.03
N PHE A 3 27.53 -3.67 -19.10
CA PHE A 3 27.47 -4.28 -17.75
C PHE A 3 26.89 -3.37 -16.63
N GLY A 4 26.02 -2.40 -16.98
CA GLY A 4 25.43 -1.47 -16.01
C GLY A 4 23.95 -1.71 -15.66
N GLY A 5 23.24 -2.60 -16.36
CA GLY A 5 21.77 -2.71 -16.24
C GLY A 5 21.25 -3.87 -15.38
N GLN A 6 22.13 -4.68 -14.77
CA GLN A 6 21.72 -5.94 -14.13
C GLN A 6 21.46 -5.83 -12.61
N TYR A 7 21.86 -4.73 -11.98
CA TYR A 7 21.80 -4.55 -10.52
C TYR A 7 20.50 -3.84 -10.10
N ASP A 8 20.03 -2.90 -10.93
CA ASP A 8 18.77 -2.17 -10.76
C ASP A 8 17.54 -3.10 -10.78
N GLY A 9 17.51 -4.05 -11.72
CA GLY A 9 16.39 -4.99 -11.85
C GLY A 9 16.23 -5.94 -10.65
N MET A 10 17.33 -6.39 -10.04
CA MET A 10 17.28 -7.31 -8.89
C MET A 10 16.79 -6.58 -7.63
N GLU A 11 17.25 -5.35 -7.41
CA GLU A 11 16.81 -4.52 -6.28
C GLU A 11 15.33 -4.13 -6.43
N HIS A 12 14.90 -3.76 -7.64
CA HIS A 12 13.50 -3.48 -7.94
C HIS A 12 12.60 -4.70 -7.74
N GLU A 13 13.04 -5.89 -8.17
CA GLU A 13 12.28 -7.11 -7.98
C GLU A 13 12.18 -7.51 -6.51
N HIS A 14 13.24 -7.28 -5.73
CA HIS A 14 13.24 -7.53 -4.29
C HIS A 14 12.27 -6.57 -3.57
N ILE A 15 12.35 -5.26 -3.87
CA ILE A 15 11.43 -4.25 -3.33
C ILE A 15 9.97 -4.58 -3.67
N ARG A 16 9.72 -4.96 -4.93
CA ARG A 16 8.38 -5.32 -5.41
C ARG A 16 7.84 -6.56 -4.69
N ARG A 17 8.67 -7.59 -4.48
CA ARG A 17 8.27 -8.79 -3.71
C ARG A 17 8.00 -8.48 -2.24
N SER A 18 8.84 -7.66 -1.61
CA SER A 18 8.62 -7.22 -0.23
C SER A 18 7.33 -6.41 -0.09
N LEU A 19 7.04 -5.53 -1.04
CA LEU A 19 5.80 -4.76 -1.07
C LEU A 19 4.57 -5.66 -1.25
N ASP A 20 4.62 -6.60 -2.19
CA ASP A 20 3.52 -7.55 -2.44
C ASP A 20 3.22 -8.40 -1.19
N SER A 21 4.27 -8.94 -0.56
CA SER A 21 4.15 -9.68 0.69
C SER A 21 3.59 -8.82 1.84
N ALA A 22 4.06 -7.58 1.96
CA ALA A 22 3.57 -6.65 2.98
C ALA A 22 2.11 -6.26 2.76
N LEU A 23 1.69 -6.00 1.52
CA LEU A 23 0.29 -5.73 1.15
C LEU A 23 -0.59 -6.95 1.44
N GLY A 24 -0.13 -8.16 1.10
CA GLY A 24 -0.84 -9.40 1.39
C GLY A 24 -1.05 -9.67 2.88
N ARG A 25 -0.19 -9.12 3.74
CA ARG A 25 -0.29 -9.21 5.21
C ARG A 25 -1.19 -8.17 5.85
N LEU A 26 -1.58 -7.11 5.13
CA LEU A 26 -2.55 -6.14 5.62
C LEU A 26 -3.93 -6.80 5.78
N SER A 27 -4.76 -6.24 6.65
CA SER A 27 -6.17 -6.64 6.73
C SER A 27 -6.89 -6.35 5.41
N LYS A 28 -7.87 -7.18 5.03
CA LYS A 28 -8.68 -6.99 3.81
C LYS A 28 -9.24 -5.57 3.67
N ARG A 29 -9.60 -4.96 4.79
CA ARG A 29 -10.12 -3.59 4.84
C ARG A 29 -9.05 -2.54 4.53
N ASP A 30 -7.82 -2.72 5.01
CA ASP A 30 -6.71 -1.81 4.74
C ASP A 30 -6.24 -1.97 3.28
N GLN A 31 -6.23 -3.20 2.75
CA GLN A 31 -5.96 -3.44 1.33
C GLN A 31 -7.00 -2.73 0.46
N LEU A 32 -8.30 -2.93 0.75
CA LEU A 32 -9.39 -2.28 0.03
C LEU A 32 -9.28 -0.75 0.10
N LEU A 33 -8.99 -0.20 1.28
CA LEU A 33 -8.76 1.24 1.47
C LEU A 33 -7.67 1.78 0.53
N LEU A 34 -6.52 1.10 0.49
CA LEU A 34 -5.39 1.49 -0.35
C LEU A 34 -5.72 1.31 -1.85
N THR A 35 -6.43 0.24 -2.23
CA THR A 35 -6.89 0.03 -3.61
C THR A 35 -7.83 1.16 -4.04
N LEU A 36 -8.81 1.53 -3.22
CA LEU A 36 -9.73 2.62 -3.55
C LEU A 36 -8.98 3.95 -3.71
N PHE A 37 -7.98 4.21 -2.87
CA PHE A 37 -7.20 5.44 -2.91
C PHE A 37 -6.20 5.51 -4.07
N TYR A 38 -5.39 4.46 -4.28
CA TYR A 38 -4.28 4.46 -5.23
C TYR A 38 -4.64 3.89 -6.60
N GLN A 39 -5.57 2.92 -6.67
CA GLN A 39 -5.95 2.28 -7.93
C GLN A 39 -7.19 2.91 -8.55
N HIS A 40 -8.15 3.35 -7.73
CA HIS A 40 -9.40 3.97 -8.20
C HIS A 40 -9.42 5.50 -8.03
N GLU A 41 -8.32 6.10 -7.53
CA GLU A 41 -8.16 7.55 -7.38
C GLU A 41 -9.29 8.22 -6.57
N LEU A 42 -9.97 7.46 -5.70
CA LEU A 42 -11.07 7.97 -4.89
C LEU A 42 -10.54 8.85 -3.76
N ASN A 43 -11.26 9.92 -3.47
CA ASN A 43 -10.91 10.79 -2.36
C ASN A 43 -11.43 10.24 -1.02
N LEU A 44 -10.97 10.82 0.10
CA LEU A 44 -11.34 10.36 1.46
C LEU A 44 -12.86 10.38 1.73
N HIS A 45 -13.62 11.29 1.12
CA HIS A 45 -15.08 11.33 1.25
C HIS A 45 -15.74 10.19 0.47
N GLU A 46 -15.31 9.93 -0.75
CA GLU A 46 -15.87 8.83 -1.56
C GLU A 46 -15.56 7.47 -0.93
N ILE A 47 -14.34 7.30 -0.42
CA ILE A 47 -13.95 6.09 0.31
C ILE A 47 -14.75 5.93 1.60
N ALA A 48 -15.00 7.03 2.33
CA ALA A 48 -15.85 7.03 3.51
C ALA A 48 -17.27 6.52 3.18
N LEU A 49 -17.84 6.92 2.04
CA LEU A 49 -19.14 6.43 1.58
C LEU A 49 -19.08 4.93 1.19
N VAL A 50 -18.05 4.50 0.46
CA VAL A 50 -17.89 3.10 0.02
C VAL A 50 -17.70 2.15 1.20
N LEU A 51 -16.96 2.58 2.23
CA LEU A 51 -16.66 1.76 3.41
C LEU A 51 -17.67 1.94 4.56
N ASP A 52 -18.69 2.78 4.39
CA ASP A 52 -19.68 3.16 5.40
C ASP A 52 -19.02 3.66 6.70
N LEU A 53 -18.08 4.61 6.54
CA LEU A 53 -17.28 5.19 7.62
C LEU A 53 -17.21 6.71 7.50
N THR A 54 -16.68 7.36 8.53
CA THR A 54 -16.44 8.81 8.50
C THR A 54 -15.06 9.14 7.92
N PRO A 55 -14.88 10.28 7.22
CA PRO A 55 -13.58 10.73 6.71
C PRO A 55 -12.42 10.73 7.73
N PRO A 56 -12.60 11.17 9.00
CA PRO A 56 -11.53 11.07 10.00
C PRO A 56 -11.14 9.62 10.31
N ARG A 57 -12.10 8.69 10.28
CA ARG A 57 -11.81 7.26 10.47
C ARG A 57 -11.01 6.70 9.31
N ILE A 58 -11.31 7.11 8.08
CA ILE A 58 -10.53 6.75 6.88
C ILE A 58 -9.08 7.26 6.99
N CYS A 59 -8.88 8.52 7.39
CA CYS A 59 -7.55 9.08 7.58
C CYS A 59 -6.72 8.30 8.62
N GLN A 60 -7.35 7.89 9.73
CA GLN A 60 -6.70 7.05 10.74
C GLN A 60 -6.30 5.67 10.21
N LEU A 61 -7.21 5.00 9.49
CA LEU A 61 -6.93 3.68 8.91
C LEU A 61 -5.82 3.78 7.87
N HIS A 62 -5.83 4.83 7.04
CA HIS A 62 -4.79 5.05 6.04
C HIS A 62 -3.41 5.18 6.68
N LYS A 63 -3.29 6.00 7.74
CA LYS A 63 -2.03 6.12 8.51
C LYS A 63 -1.62 4.79 9.15
N GLN A 64 -2.58 4.04 9.68
CA GLN A 64 -2.30 2.73 10.30
C GLN A 64 -1.84 1.69 9.28
N ALA A 65 -2.46 1.67 8.09
CA ALA A 65 -2.08 0.78 6.99
C ALA A 65 -0.66 1.09 6.50
N LEU A 66 -0.31 2.36 6.34
CA LEU A 66 1.06 2.78 5.98
C LEU A 66 2.08 2.42 7.07
N LYS A 67 1.73 2.59 8.35
CA LYS A 67 2.60 2.19 9.47
C LYS A 67 2.84 0.68 9.47
N GLN A 68 1.79 -0.12 9.26
CA GLN A 68 1.92 -1.58 9.15
C GLN A 68 2.78 -1.97 7.95
N LEU A 69 2.57 -1.36 6.78
CA LEU A 69 3.41 -1.59 5.60
C LEU A 69 4.88 -1.31 5.90
N ASN A 70 5.19 -0.17 6.53
CA ASN A 70 6.55 0.18 6.87
C ASN A 70 7.19 -0.83 7.85
N GLN A 71 6.44 -1.28 8.86
CA GLN A 71 6.91 -2.33 9.79
C GLN A 71 7.18 -3.65 9.08
N LEU A 72 6.33 -4.03 8.12
CA LEU A 72 6.44 -5.26 7.35
C LEU A 72 7.59 -5.25 6.35
N MET A 73 7.90 -4.08 5.77
CA MET A 73 9.02 -3.92 4.83
C MET A 73 10.37 -3.73 5.53
N SER A 74 10.36 -3.27 6.79
CA SER A 74 11.57 -3.11 7.62
C SER A 74 11.96 -4.39 8.38
N SER A 75 11.14 -5.46 8.29
CA SER A 75 11.34 -6.73 8.99
C SER A 75 11.87 -7.83 8.07
#